data_AF-A0A7C7EFW7-F1
#
_entry.id   AF-A0A7C7EFW7-F1
#
_cell.length_a   1.000
_cell.length_b   1.000
_cell.length_c   1.000
_cell.angle_alpha   90.00
_cell.angle_beta   90.00
_cell.angle_gamma   90.00
#
_symmetry.space_group_name_H-M   'P 1'
#
loop_
_entity.id
_entity.type
_entity.pdbx_description
1 polymer ?
#
loop_
_entity_poly.entity_id
_entity_poly.type
_entity_poly.pdbx_seq_one_letter_code
_entity_poly.pdbx_strand_id
1 'polypeptide(L)'
;GIPNAIKTHFEVLQPMGKRLKGIRIDSGDLAYLSNKAREMLDEQGLTDVTITVSNSLDEFLIRDLITHQDAKIDAFGVGERLITARSEAVFGGVYKLSAIKEGNTYIPKIKISNNVAKTTIPGFKQVYRFYNEDHKAIADVITLHDEVIDESKPYLLFDPNYPWKEKLVTNFKAEPLLVPIYKNGKLVYKKPSLVEIRKRKIELFDTLWKEVTRLKNPHEYYVDLSKPLWDLRQELITSHKTKK
;
A
#
# COMPACT_ATOMS: atom_id res chain seq x y z
N GLY A 1 37.72 -11.33 5.84
CA GLY A 1 37.06 -10.36 4.95
C GLY A 1 37.43 -8.94 5.32
N ILE A 2 36.88 -8.43 6.44
CA ILE A 2 37.03 -7.04 6.88
C ILE A 2 38.51 -6.58 6.99
N PRO A 3 39.45 -7.33 7.62
CA PRO A 3 40.86 -6.93 7.66
C PRO A 3 41.47 -6.73 6.27
N ASN A 4 41.10 -7.57 5.30
CA ASN A 4 41.60 -7.45 3.93
C ASN A 4 41.00 -6.24 3.21
N ALA A 5 39.75 -5.87 3.49
CA ALA A 5 39.14 -4.66 2.95
C ALA A 5 39.84 -3.40 3.48
N ILE A 6 40.14 -3.36 4.78
CA ILE A 6 40.92 -2.30 5.44
C ILE A 6 42.34 -2.24 4.85
N LYS A 7 43.02 -3.38 4.74
CA LYS A 7 44.35 -3.47 4.11
C LYS A 7 44.32 -2.93 2.68
N THR A 8 43.32 -3.34 1.88
CA THR A 8 43.13 -2.86 0.50
C THR A 8 42.89 -1.35 0.45
N HIS A 9 42.19 -0.79 1.45
CA HIS A 9 42.01 0.65 1.54
C HIS A 9 43.36 1.38 1.62
N PHE A 10 44.22 1.00 2.56
CA PHE A 10 45.50 1.67 2.78
C PHE A 10 46.56 1.35 1.72
N GLU A 11 46.64 0.11 1.25
CA GLU A 11 47.70 -0.31 0.31
C GLU A 11 47.38 0.00 -1.15
N VAL A 12 46.10 0.08 -1.54
CA VAL A 12 45.69 0.20 -2.94
C VAL A 12 44.86 1.45 -3.18
N LEU A 13 43.76 1.62 -2.46
CA LEU A 13 42.82 2.70 -2.77
C LEU A 13 43.38 4.08 -2.40
N GLN A 14 43.94 4.22 -1.21
CA GLN A 14 44.46 5.50 -0.72
C GLN A 14 45.61 6.04 -1.59
N PRO A 15 46.63 5.25 -2.03
CA PRO A 15 47.66 5.71 -2.96
C PRO A 15 47.11 6.17 -4.31
N MET A 16 45.98 5.60 -4.76
CA MET A 16 45.29 6.02 -5.98
C MET A 16 44.41 7.27 -5.78
N GLY A 17 44.40 7.88 -4.60
CA GLY A 17 43.48 8.98 -4.26
C GLY A 17 42.02 8.54 -4.15
N LYS A 18 41.76 7.25 -3.96
CA LYS A 18 40.42 6.66 -3.79
C LYS A 18 40.18 6.27 -2.33
N ARG A 19 38.93 6.06 -1.97
CA ARG A 19 38.51 5.64 -0.62
C ARG A 19 37.61 4.42 -0.70
N LEU A 20 37.74 3.53 0.29
CA LEU A 20 36.79 2.43 0.45
C LEU A 20 35.41 3.04 0.69
N LYS A 21 34.39 2.58 -0.03
CA LYS A 21 33.03 3.17 0.07
C LYS A 21 32.09 2.34 0.91
N GLY A 22 32.29 1.02 0.95
CA GLY A 22 31.45 0.15 1.74
C GLY A 22 31.95 -1.28 1.72
N ILE A 23 31.34 -2.08 2.59
CA ILE A 23 31.48 -3.53 2.65
C ILE A 23 30.10 -4.17 2.57
N ARG A 24 30.06 -5.46 2.19
CA ARG A 24 28.83 -6.26 2.19
C ARG A 24 28.97 -7.47 3.10
N ILE A 25 27.95 -7.72 3.92
CA ILE A 25 27.81 -8.93 4.75
C ILE A 25 26.59 -9.70 4.24
N ASP A 26 26.78 -10.94 3.80
CA ASP A 26 25.74 -11.74 3.16
C ASP A 26 25.46 -13.09 3.84
N SER A 27 26.07 -13.34 5.00
CA SER A 27 25.91 -14.56 5.77
C SER A 27 26.33 -14.36 7.23
N GLY A 28 25.99 -15.33 8.08
CA GLY A 28 26.26 -15.29 9.51
C GLY A 28 25.28 -14.42 10.31
N ASP A 29 25.63 -14.14 11.56
CA ASP A 29 24.86 -13.26 12.43
C ASP A 29 25.06 -11.80 12.00
N LEU A 30 24.06 -11.24 11.32
CA LEU A 30 24.15 -9.90 10.72
C LEU A 30 24.32 -8.79 11.76
N ALA A 31 23.70 -8.91 12.94
CA ALA A 31 23.83 -7.90 13.99
C ALA A 31 25.24 -7.93 14.59
N TYR A 32 25.70 -9.11 15.00
CA TYR A 32 27.05 -9.26 15.55
C TYR A 32 28.12 -8.84 14.55
N LEU A 33 28.03 -9.32 13.30
CA LEU A 33 29.04 -9.06 12.28
C LEU A 33 29.05 -7.60 11.83
N SER A 34 27.89 -6.94 11.71
CA SER A 34 27.84 -5.52 11.36
C SER A 34 28.43 -4.64 12.46
N ASN A 35 28.14 -4.93 13.73
CA ASN A 35 28.69 -4.21 14.88
C ASN A 35 30.22 -4.38 14.95
N LYS A 36 30.72 -5.62 14.80
CA LYS A 36 32.17 -5.87 14.76
C LYS A 36 32.84 -5.24 13.55
N ALA A 37 32.21 -5.26 12.39
CA ALA A 37 32.74 -4.57 11.23
C ALA A 37 32.84 -3.06 11.45
N ARG A 38 31.83 -2.47 12.09
CA ARG A 38 31.82 -1.03 12.42
C ARG A 38 32.96 -0.67 13.36
N GLU A 39 33.13 -1.41 14.46
CA GLU A 39 34.25 -1.23 15.40
C GLU A 39 35.61 -1.25 14.68
N MET A 40 35.87 -2.30 13.88
CA MET A 40 37.14 -2.47 13.15
C MET A 40 37.41 -1.36 12.13
N LEU A 41 36.36 -0.85 11.47
CA LEU A 41 36.50 0.25 10.52
C LEU A 41 36.74 1.57 11.24
N ASP A 42 36.05 1.81 12.35
CA ASP A 42 36.15 3.06 13.14
C ASP A 42 37.53 3.20 13.79
N GLU A 43 38.09 2.11 14.32
CA GLU A 43 39.46 2.06 14.85
C GLU A 43 40.52 2.50 13.82
N GLN A 44 40.22 2.37 12.53
CA GLN A 44 41.09 2.75 11.43
C GLN A 44 40.73 4.11 10.80
N GLY A 45 39.80 4.86 11.41
CA GLY A 45 39.31 6.15 10.89
C GLY A 45 38.45 6.03 9.62
N LEU A 46 37.86 4.86 9.37
CA LEU A 46 37.00 4.57 8.22
C LEU A 46 35.51 4.70 8.56
N THR A 47 35.16 5.74 9.32
CA THR A 47 33.81 5.97 9.87
C THR A 47 32.74 6.23 8.80
N ASP A 48 33.14 6.65 7.60
CA ASP A 48 32.26 6.90 6.46
C ASP A 48 32.00 5.68 5.56
N VAL A 49 32.68 4.56 5.80
CA VAL A 49 32.51 3.32 5.02
C VAL A 49 31.17 2.69 5.36
N THR A 50 30.29 2.49 4.38
CA THR A 50 28.96 1.94 4.63
C THR A 50 28.95 0.41 4.78
N ILE A 51 28.02 -0.11 5.56
CA ILE A 51 27.81 -1.54 5.78
C ILE A 51 26.47 -1.93 5.15
N THR A 52 26.54 -2.69 4.06
CA THR A 52 25.35 -3.25 3.41
C THR A 52 25.16 -4.70 3.83
N VAL A 53 23.95 -5.09 4.21
CA VAL A 53 23.62 -6.50 4.46
C VAL A 53 22.69 -7.06 3.40
N SER A 54 22.86 -8.33 3.05
CA SER A 54 21.96 -9.01 2.13
C SER A 54 21.90 -10.50 2.42
N ASN A 55 20.84 -10.98 3.06
CA ASN A 55 20.59 -12.42 3.19
C ASN A 55 19.16 -12.66 3.69
N SER A 56 18.31 -13.26 2.86
CA SER A 56 16.96 -13.72 3.25
C SER A 56 16.17 -12.69 4.08
N LEU A 57 16.33 -11.40 3.79
CA LEU A 57 15.75 -10.32 4.58
C LEU A 57 14.24 -10.22 4.31
N ASP A 58 13.48 -9.96 5.35
CA ASP A 58 12.08 -9.51 5.29
C ASP A 58 11.88 -8.31 6.22
N GLU A 59 10.70 -7.71 6.18
CA GLU A 59 10.34 -6.53 6.96
C GLU A 59 10.43 -6.74 8.48
N PHE A 60 10.25 -7.99 8.95
CA PHE A 60 10.31 -8.32 10.39
C PHE A 60 11.76 -8.41 10.85
N LEU A 61 12.60 -9.12 10.11
CA LEU A 61 14.03 -9.23 10.40
C LEU A 61 14.73 -7.87 10.30
N ILE A 62 14.40 -7.07 9.28
CA ILE A 62 14.92 -5.70 9.15
C ILE A 62 14.51 -4.85 10.36
N ARG A 63 13.24 -4.92 10.78
CA ARG A 63 12.78 -4.21 11.98
C ARG A 63 13.59 -4.64 13.20
N ASP A 64 13.74 -5.94 13.43
CA ASP A 64 14.39 -6.45 14.63
C ASP A 64 15.89 -6.09 14.68
N LEU A 65 16.58 -6.13 13.52
CA LEU A 65 17.97 -5.66 13.38
C LEU A 65 18.12 -4.18 13.78
N ILE A 66 17.18 -3.33 13.34
CA ILE A 66 17.21 -1.88 13.60
C ILE A 66 16.79 -1.56 15.04
N THR A 67 15.66 -2.09 15.49
CA THR A 67 15.00 -1.61 16.72
C THR A 67 15.39 -2.38 17.98
N HIS A 68 15.87 -3.63 17.84
CA HIS A 68 16.15 -4.49 19.00
C HIS A 68 17.62 -4.86 19.15
N GLN A 69 18.38 -4.82 18.06
CA GLN A 69 19.78 -5.28 18.06
C GLN A 69 20.81 -4.15 17.85
N ASP A 70 20.36 -2.93 17.59
CA ASP A 70 21.21 -1.76 17.28
C ASP A 70 22.31 -2.10 16.24
N ALA A 71 21.93 -2.90 15.24
CA ALA A 71 22.86 -3.39 14.23
C ALA A 71 23.38 -2.22 13.37
N LYS A 72 24.71 -2.08 13.25
CA LYS A 72 25.36 -1.00 12.50
C LYS A 72 25.31 -1.26 10.99
N ILE A 73 24.12 -1.07 10.41
CA ILE A 73 23.79 -1.36 9.02
C ILE A 73 23.28 -0.08 8.35
N ASP A 74 23.86 0.26 7.20
CA ASP A 74 23.49 1.46 6.43
C ASP A 74 22.54 1.15 5.27
N ALA A 75 22.56 -0.09 4.76
CA ALA A 75 21.73 -0.49 3.63
C ALA A 75 21.33 -1.97 3.69
N PHE A 76 20.12 -2.26 3.20
CA PHE A 76 19.55 -3.61 3.13
C PHE A 76 19.32 -4.01 1.68
N GLY A 77 19.94 -5.11 1.26
CA GLY A 77 19.71 -5.75 -0.03
C GLY A 77 18.67 -6.86 0.10
N VAL A 78 17.42 -6.59 -0.29
CA VAL A 78 16.31 -7.55 -0.22
C VAL A 78 16.05 -8.16 -1.59
N GLY A 79 16.22 -9.49 -1.72
CA GLY A 79 16.08 -10.23 -2.97
C GLY A 79 14.80 -11.05 -3.04
N GLU A 80 14.95 -12.39 -2.94
CA GLU A 80 13.89 -13.40 -3.11
C GLU A 80 12.57 -13.03 -2.43
N ARG A 81 12.59 -12.67 -1.14
CA ARG A 81 11.37 -12.44 -0.36
C ARG A 81 10.55 -11.25 -0.85
N LEU A 82 11.22 -10.20 -1.32
CA LEU A 82 10.56 -9.01 -1.89
C LEU A 82 10.02 -9.27 -3.29
N ILE A 83 10.84 -9.87 -4.17
CA ILE A 83 10.46 -10.05 -5.59
C ILE A 83 9.39 -11.13 -5.77
N THR A 84 9.34 -12.12 -4.89
CA THR A 84 8.34 -13.20 -4.94
C THR A 84 7.10 -12.93 -4.10
N ALA A 85 7.06 -11.82 -3.35
CA ALA A 85 6.03 -11.56 -2.34
C ALA A 85 5.79 -12.79 -1.44
N ARG A 86 6.87 -13.33 -0.85
CA ARG A 86 6.89 -14.66 -0.22
C ARG A 86 5.77 -14.90 0.80
N SER A 87 5.33 -13.87 1.51
CA SER A 87 4.22 -13.95 2.47
C SER A 87 2.87 -14.25 1.82
N GLU A 88 2.62 -13.66 0.64
CA GLU A 88 1.40 -13.86 -0.14
C GLU A 88 1.68 -13.62 -1.64
N ALA A 89 2.11 -14.68 -2.34
CA ALA A 89 2.57 -14.59 -3.73
C ALA A 89 1.43 -14.41 -4.76
N VAL A 90 0.18 -14.59 -4.34
CA VAL A 90 -0.99 -14.56 -5.22
C VAL A 90 -1.87 -13.37 -4.89
N PHE A 91 -1.94 -12.42 -5.83
CA PHE A 91 -2.89 -11.32 -5.73
C PHE A 91 -4.30 -11.78 -6.16
N GLY A 92 -5.27 -11.74 -5.25
CA GLY A 92 -6.65 -12.21 -5.45
C GLY A 92 -7.53 -11.34 -6.37
N GLY A 93 -6.96 -10.62 -7.33
CA GLY A 93 -7.69 -9.73 -8.23
C GLY A 93 -8.68 -10.49 -9.12
N VAL A 94 -9.91 -9.97 -9.27
CA VAL A 94 -10.96 -10.57 -10.11
C VAL A 94 -11.62 -9.54 -11.02
N TYR A 95 -11.98 -9.97 -12.23
CA TYR A 95 -12.84 -9.21 -13.14
C TYR A 95 -14.28 -9.76 -13.08
N LYS A 96 -15.26 -8.86 -12.92
CA LYS A 96 -16.69 -9.21 -12.81
C LYS A 96 -17.55 -8.19 -13.56
N LEU A 97 -18.55 -8.68 -14.29
CA LEU A 97 -19.62 -7.84 -14.84
C LEU A 97 -20.45 -7.28 -13.69
N SER A 98 -20.62 -5.95 -13.65
CA SER A 98 -21.40 -5.26 -12.61
C SER A 98 -22.60 -4.48 -13.17
N ALA A 99 -22.57 -4.10 -14.44
CA ALA A 99 -23.70 -3.51 -15.15
C ALA A 99 -23.59 -3.74 -16.66
N ILE A 100 -24.72 -3.70 -17.36
CA ILE A 100 -24.81 -3.65 -18.83
C ILE A 100 -25.44 -2.32 -19.21
N LYS A 101 -24.90 -1.63 -20.22
CA LYS A 101 -25.52 -0.41 -20.74
C LYS A 101 -26.59 -0.80 -21.78
N GLU A 102 -27.81 -0.38 -21.56
CA GLU A 102 -28.94 -0.50 -22.49
C GLU A 102 -29.52 0.89 -22.78
N GLY A 103 -29.35 1.37 -24.01
CA GLY A 103 -29.63 2.76 -24.37
C GLY A 103 -28.81 3.74 -23.53
N ASN A 104 -29.50 4.60 -22.77
CA ASN A 104 -28.89 5.57 -21.87
C ASN A 104 -28.83 5.11 -20.40
N THR A 105 -29.25 3.88 -20.10
CA THR A 105 -29.36 3.38 -18.73
C THR A 105 -28.36 2.26 -18.48
N TYR A 106 -27.81 2.20 -17.26
CA TYR A 106 -27.00 1.09 -16.79
C TYR A 106 -27.87 0.11 -16.00
N ILE A 107 -28.02 -1.11 -16.51
CA ILE A 107 -28.74 -2.18 -15.82
C ILE A 107 -27.77 -2.92 -14.90
N PRO A 108 -27.94 -2.84 -13.57
CA PRO A 108 -27.05 -3.50 -12.63
C PRO A 108 -27.13 -5.02 -12.72
N LYS A 109 -26.00 -5.70 -12.56
CA LYS A 109 -25.88 -7.16 -12.51
C LYS A 109 -25.23 -7.57 -11.19
N ILE A 110 -25.79 -8.59 -10.57
CA ILE A 110 -25.27 -9.18 -9.33
C ILE A 110 -25.04 -10.67 -9.54
N LYS A 111 -23.92 -11.18 -9.02
CA LYS A 111 -23.69 -12.61 -8.83
C LYS A 111 -23.85 -12.91 -7.35
N ILE A 112 -24.85 -13.72 -7.03
CA ILE A 112 -25.09 -14.19 -5.66
C ILE A 112 -24.31 -15.48 -5.45
N SER A 113 -23.70 -15.61 -4.27
CA SER A 113 -23.01 -16.81 -3.83
C SER A 113 -23.51 -17.21 -2.45
N ASN A 114 -23.39 -18.50 -2.11
CA ASN A 114 -23.69 -18.99 -0.76
C ASN A 114 -22.76 -18.38 0.30
N ASN A 115 -21.61 -17.83 -0.11
CA ASN A 115 -20.76 -17.01 0.74
C ASN A 115 -21.07 -15.52 0.50
N VAL A 116 -21.48 -14.81 1.56
CA VAL A 116 -21.84 -13.38 1.52
C VAL A 116 -20.69 -12.53 0.99
N ALA A 117 -19.44 -12.83 1.38
CA ALA A 117 -18.24 -12.14 0.90
C ALA A 117 -17.96 -12.34 -0.60
N LYS A 118 -18.56 -13.37 -1.21
CA LYS A 118 -18.46 -13.65 -2.66
C LYS A 118 -19.63 -13.08 -3.47
N THR A 119 -20.57 -12.39 -2.82
CA THR A 119 -21.64 -11.66 -3.51
C THR A 119 -21.09 -10.34 -4.04
N THR A 120 -21.19 -10.13 -5.35
CA THR A 120 -20.60 -8.95 -6.01
C THR A 120 -21.37 -7.67 -5.71
N ILE A 121 -20.69 -6.53 -5.71
CA ILE A 121 -21.33 -5.20 -5.63
C ILE A 121 -21.82 -4.80 -7.04
N PRO A 122 -23.13 -4.60 -7.25
CA PRO A 122 -23.72 -4.33 -8.56
C PRO A 122 -23.44 -2.89 -9.04
N GLY A 123 -23.93 -2.56 -10.24
CA GLY A 123 -23.99 -1.18 -10.76
C GLY A 123 -22.69 -0.66 -11.37
N PHE A 124 -22.82 0.43 -12.14
CA PHE A 124 -21.69 1.25 -12.58
C PHE A 124 -21.33 2.21 -11.44
N LYS A 125 -20.05 2.27 -11.05
CA LYS A 125 -19.64 2.80 -9.75
C LYS A 125 -18.52 3.82 -9.84
N GLN A 126 -18.41 4.64 -8.80
CA GLN A 126 -17.27 5.50 -8.48
C GLN A 126 -16.77 5.14 -7.07
N VAL A 127 -15.53 5.52 -6.74
CA VAL A 127 -14.98 5.41 -5.39
C VAL A 127 -14.50 6.79 -4.98
N TYR A 128 -14.91 7.25 -3.81
CA TYR A 128 -14.46 8.51 -3.23
C TYR A 128 -13.64 8.25 -1.98
N ARG A 129 -12.50 8.91 -1.84
CA ARG A 129 -11.73 8.93 -0.60
C ARG A 129 -12.14 10.13 0.23
N PHE A 130 -12.54 9.89 1.47
CA PHE A 130 -12.87 10.92 2.43
C PHE A 130 -11.62 11.33 3.20
N TYR A 131 -11.36 12.63 3.31
CA TYR A 131 -10.30 13.19 4.13
C TYR A 131 -10.89 14.09 5.23
N ASN A 132 -10.29 14.08 6.41
CA ASN A 132 -10.61 15.03 7.47
C ASN A 132 -9.91 16.40 7.22
N GLU A 133 -10.12 17.34 8.14
CA GLU A 133 -9.49 18.67 8.10
C GLU A 133 -7.95 18.62 8.11
N ASP A 134 -7.35 17.60 8.73
CA ASP A 134 -5.89 17.36 8.74
C ASP A 134 -5.37 16.67 7.46
N HIS A 135 -6.23 16.53 6.44
CA HIS A 135 -5.94 15.79 5.20
C HIS A 135 -5.56 14.32 5.44
N LYS A 136 -6.10 13.71 6.50
CA LYS A 136 -5.98 12.28 6.79
C LYS A 136 -7.17 11.50 6.22
N ALA A 137 -6.86 10.40 5.55
CA ALA A 137 -7.87 9.54 4.93
C ALA A 137 -8.73 8.85 6.00
N ILE A 138 -10.05 9.04 5.93
CA ILE A 138 -11.03 8.52 6.89
C ILE A 138 -11.54 7.15 6.44
N ALA A 139 -12.01 7.08 5.19
CA ALA A 139 -12.63 5.91 4.57
C ALA A 139 -12.65 6.08 3.05
N ASP A 140 -12.77 4.97 2.32
CA ASP A 140 -13.17 5.00 0.92
C ASP A 140 -14.65 4.60 0.81
N VAL A 141 -15.45 5.38 0.09
CA VAL A 141 -16.87 5.13 -0.13
C VAL A 141 -17.10 4.78 -1.59
N ILE A 142 -17.65 3.59 -1.82
CA ILE A 142 -18.07 3.15 -3.14
C ILE A 142 -19.50 3.63 -3.38
N THR A 143 -19.70 4.36 -4.47
CA THR A 143 -20.98 4.94 -4.85
C THR A 143 -21.42 4.40 -6.21
N LEU A 144 -22.68 4.57 -6.59
CA LEU A 144 -23.09 4.59 -7.98
C LEU A 144 -22.36 5.74 -8.71
N HIS A 145 -22.10 5.54 -9.99
CA HIS A 145 -21.23 6.42 -10.78
C HIS A 145 -21.72 7.88 -10.81
N ASP A 146 -23.04 8.09 -10.86
CA ASP A 146 -23.65 9.41 -11.00
C ASP A 146 -23.96 10.07 -9.64
N GLU A 147 -23.61 9.42 -8.53
CA GLU A 147 -23.73 10.03 -7.20
C GLU A 147 -22.68 11.14 -7.02
N VAL A 148 -23.16 12.27 -6.49
CA VAL A 148 -22.35 13.42 -6.10
C VAL A 148 -22.39 13.52 -4.58
N ILE A 149 -21.22 13.57 -3.96
CA ILE A 149 -21.09 13.75 -2.52
C ILE A 149 -21.10 15.24 -2.21
N ASP A 150 -22.11 15.68 -1.46
CA ASP A 150 -22.25 17.07 -1.02
C ASP A 150 -21.40 17.30 0.24
N GLU A 151 -20.18 17.82 0.05
CA GLU A 151 -19.22 18.11 1.13
C GLU A 151 -19.74 19.14 2.15
N SER A 152 -20.81 19.88 1.84
CA SER A 152 -21.41 20.86 2.77
C SER A 152 -22.32 20.21 3.82
N LYS A 153 -22.68 18.94 3.65
CA LYS A 153 -23.60 18.22 4.54
C LYS A 153 -22.88 17.11 5.31
N PRO A 154 -23.37 16.76 6.52
CA PRO A 154 -22.93 15.55 7.20
C PRO A 154 -23.14 14.32 6.32
N TYR A 155 -22.18 13.39 6.33
CA TYR A 155 -22.26 12.12 5.61
C TYR A 155 -22.22 10.96 6.61
N LEU A 156 -23.13 10.00 6.47
CA LEU A 156 -23.18 8.82 7.32
C LEU A 156 -22.38 7.69 6.67
N LEU A 157 -21.22 7.39 7.24
CA LEU A 157 -20.44 6.19 6.92
C LEU A 157 -21.01 5.01 7.70
N PHE A 158 -21.05 3.82 7.08
CA PHE A 158 -21.50 2.62 7.74
C PHE A 158 -20.88 1.38 7.10
N ASP A 159 -20.59 0.38 7.94
CA ASP A 159 -20.06 -0.90 7.48
C ASP A 159 -21.13 -1.65 6.65
N PRO A 160 -20.83 -2.06 5.41
CA PRO A 160 -21.83 -2.65 4.53
C PRO A 160 -22.29 -4.04 4.96
N ASN A 161 -21.53 -4.74 5.81
CA ASN A 161 -21.89 -6.04 6.37
C ASN A 161 -22.49 -5.91 7.79
N TYR A 162 -22.11 -4.87 8.53
CA TYR A 162 -22.56 -4.59 9.88
C TYR A 162 -23.12 -3.16 9.99
N PRO A 163 -24.30 -2.85 9.38
CA PRO A 163 -24.75 -1.46 9.20
C PRO A 163 -24.96 -0.65 10.49
N TRP A 164 -25.06 -1.30 11.65
CA TRP A 164 -25.11 -0.62 12.95
C TRP A 164 -23.76 -0.03 13.39
N LYS A 165 -22.66 -0.42 12.74
CA LYS A 165 -21.35 0.24 12.87
C LYS A 165 -21.33 1.43 11.93
N GLU A 166 -21.81 2.55 12.44
CA GLU A 166 -21.93 3.80 11.68
C GLU A 166 -21.13 4.93 12.33
N LYS A 167 -20.77 5.92 11.51
CA LYS A 167 -20.09 7.13 11.93
C LYS A 167 -20.57 8.30 11.07
N LEU A 168 -21.12 9.31 11.72
CA LEU A 168 -21.41 10.58 11.06
C LEU A 168 -20.12 11.39 10.92
N VAL A 169 -19.77 11.77 9.70
CA VAL A 169 -18.63 12.64 9.40
C VAL A 169 -19.11 14.00 8.94
N THR A 170 -18.41 15.05 9.39
CA THR A 170 -18.65 16.45 9.02
C THR A 170 -17.30 17.07 8.65
N ASN A 171 -17.32 18.21 7.93
CA ASN A 171 -16.13 18.94 7.50
C ASN A 171 -15.08 18.04 6.79
N PHE A 172 -15.56 17.19 5.88
CA PHE A 172 -14.68 16.30 5.11
C PHE A 172 -14.49 16.81 3.69
N LYS A 173 -13.46 16.31 3.01
CA LYS A 173 -13.32 16.38 1.55
C LYS A 173 -13.47 15.02 0.93
N ALA A 174 -14.18 14.92 -0.18
CA ALA A 174 -14.43 13.66 -0.89
C ALA A 174 -13.80 13.70 -2.29
N GLU A 175 -12.67 13.02 -2.46
CA GLU A 175 -11.95 13.00 -3.74
C GLU A 175 -12.27 11.75 -4.56
N PRO A 176 -12.73 11.89 -5.81
CA PRO A 176 -12.97 10.73 -6.68
C PRO A 176 -11.65 10.06 -7.08
N LEU A 177 -11.57 8.73 -6.92
CA LEU A 177 -10.37 7.95 -7.18
C LEU A 177 -10.30 7.39 -8.61
N LEU A 178 -11.44 7.03 -9.21
CA LEU A 178 -11.46 6.50 -10.58
C LEU A 178 -11.47 7.65 -11.58
N VAL A 179 -10.39 7.73 -12.37
CA VAL A 179 -10.22 8.70 -13.45
C VAL A 179 -10.22 8.00 -14.81
N PRO A 180 -10.79 8.62 -15.86
CA PRO A 180 -10.82 8.01 -17.19
C PRO A 180 -9.41 7.89 -17.78
N ILE A 181 -8.95 6.67 -18.04
CA ILE A 181 -7.67 6.41 -18.71
C ILE A 181 -7.83 6.40 -20.23
N TYR A 182 -8.84 5.68 -20.72
CA TYR A 182 -9.20 5.57 -22.12
C TYR A 182 -10.65 6.00 -22.33
N LYS A 183 -10.92 6.70 -23.43
CA LYS A 183 -12.28 6.99 -23.93
C LYS A 183 -12.35 6.61 -25.40
N ASN A 184 -13.29 5.72 -25.76
CA ASN A 184 -13.48 5.24 -27.14
C ASN A 184 -12.16 4.75 -27.79
N GLY A 185 -11.38 3.95 -27.05
CA GLY A 185 -10.09 3.41 -27.51
C GLY A 185 -8.93 4.42 -27.54
N LYS A 186 -9.17 5.71 -27.26
CA LYS A 186 -8.12 6.74 -27.23
C LYS A 186 -7.64 6.98 -25.80
N LEU A 187 -6.33 6.99 -25.61
CA LEU A 187 -5.70 7.38 -24.33
C LEU A 187 -5.99 8.86 -24.08
N VAL A 188 -6.74 9.16 -23.01
CA VAL A 188 -7.04 10.55 -22.59
C VAL A 188 -6.30 10.95 -21.33
N TYR A 189 -5.67 9.99 -20.65
CA TYR A 189 -4.89 10.21 -19.44
C TYR A 189 -3.43 10.50 -19.75
N LYS A 190 -2.90 11.56 -19.14
CA LYS A 190 -1.47 11.86 -19.17
C LYS A 190 -0.72 10.90 -18.26
N LYS A 191 0.06 10.00 -18.85
CA LYS A 191 0.89 9.05 -18.10
C LYS A 191 1.93 9.83 -17.27
N PRO A 192 1.96 9.66 -15.94
CA PRO A 192 3.01 10.27 -15.11
C PRO A 192 4.34 9.55 -15.31
N SER A 193 5.43 10.28 -15.10
CA SER A 193 6.78 9.75 -14.98
C SER A 193 6.95 8.93 -13.70
N LEU A 194 8.00 8.11 -13.64
CA LEU A 194 8.31 7.32 -12.44
C LEU A 194 8.56 8.21 -11.20
N VAL A 195 9.15 9.39 -11.40
CA VAL A 195 9.40 10.36 -10.32
C VAL A 195 8.08 10.92 -9.77
N GLU A 196 7.14 11.27 -10.66
CA GLU A 196 5.80 11.73 -10.26
C GLU A 196 5.00 10.62 -9.56
N ILE A 197 5.09 9.37 -10.04
CA ILE A 197 4.46 8.22 -9.37
C ILE A 197 5.01 8.04 -7.96
N ARG A 198 6.34 8.08 -7.80
CA ARG A 198 6.99 7.93 -6.49
C ARG A 198 6.59 9.06 -5.54
N LYS A 199 6.62 10.31 -6.02
CA LYS A 199 6.21 11.48 -5.24
C LYS A 199 4.76 11.35 -4.78
N ARG A 200 3.84 11.05 -5.70
CA ARG A 200 2.42 10.83 -5.39
C ARG A 200 2.21 9.69 -4.41
N LYS A 201 2.95 8.58 -4.52
CA LYS A 201 2.87 7.47 -3.56
C LYS A 201 3.22 7.93 -2.15
N ILE A 202 4.27 8.75 -2.00
CA ILE A 202 4.70 9.25 -0.68
C ILE A 202 3.62 10.17 -0.11
N GLU A 203 3.18 11.16 -0.90
CA GLU A 203 2.13 12.10 -0.49
C GLU A 203 0.84 11.39 -0.05
N LEU A 204 0.35 10.43 -0.86
CA LEU A 204 -0.85 9.66 -0.51
C LEU A 204 -0.64 8.74 0.68
N PHE A 205 0.54 8.13 0.83
CA PHE A 205 0.84 7.27 1.98
C PHE A 205 0.88 8.08 3.28
N ASP A 206 1.36 9.32 3.21
CA ASP A 206 1.40 10.23 4.37
C ASP A 206 0.01 10.72 4.79
N THR A 207 -1.00 10.61 3.92
CA THR A 207 -2.40 10.85 4.31
C THR A 207 -3.00 9.71 5.15
N LEU A 208 -2.38 8.53 5.17
CA LEU A 208 -2.89 7.42 5.96
C LEU A 208 -2.58 7.59 7.46
N TRP A 209 -3.40 6.95 8.28
CA TRP A 209 -3.18 6.84 9.71
C TRP A 209 -2.10 5.81 10.01
N LYS A 210 -1.27 6.07 11.04
CA LYS A 210 -0.15 5.16 11.40
C LYS A 210 -0.66 3.77 11.79
N GLU A 211 -1.83 3.74 12.39
CA GLU A 211 -2.58 2.55 12.79
C GLU A 211 -2.92 1.65 11.61
N VAL A 212 -3.19 2.23 10.43
CA VAL A 212 -3.48 1.49 9.18
C VAL A 212 -2.19 0.99 8.53
N THR A 213 -1.10 1.75 8.64
CA THR A 213 0.17 1.43 7.96
C THR A 213 1.10 0.49 8.72
N ARG A 214 0.79 0.13 9.97
CA ARG A 214 1.66 -0.73 10.78
C ARG A 214 1.66 -2.17 10.28
N LEU A 215 2.82 -2.82 10.35
CA LEU A 215 2.99 -4.18 9.82
C LEU A 215 2.22 -5.26 10.61
N LYS A 216 2.11 -5.09 11.93
CA LYS A 216 1.47 -6.08 12.81
C LYS A 216 0.09 -5.62 13.22
N ASN A 217 -0.92 -6.44 12.92
CA ASN A 217 -2.32 -6.20 13.25
C ASN A 217 -2.78 -4.78 12.87
N PRO A 218 -2.63 -4.34 11.60
CA PRO A 218 -3.07 -3.01 11.20
C PRO A 218 -4.55 -2.79 11.52
N HIS A 219 -4.91 -1.55 11.83
CA HIS A 219 -6.31 -1.14 11.85
C HIS A 219 -6.88 -1.29 10.44
N GLU A 220 -8.03 -1.93 10.33
CA GLU A 220 -8.68 -2.14 9.04
C GLU A 220 -9.15 -0.80 8.47
N TYR A 221 -8.71 -0.48 7.25
CA TYR A 221 -9.14 0.73 6.58
C TYR A 221 -10.57 0.55 6.07
N TYR A 222 -11.44 1.52 6.38
CA TYR A 222 -12.85 1.43 6.06
C TYR A 222 -13.10 1.58 4.56
N VAL A 223 -13.83 0.61 3.99
CA VAL A 223 -14.32 0.64 2.61
C VAL A 223 -15.82 0.41 2.63
N ASP A 224 -16.57 1.50 2.59
CA ASP A 224 -18.00 1.54 2.81
C ASP A 224 -18.77 1.67 1.49
N LEU A 225 -20.08 1.45 1.55
CA LEU A 225 -20.98 1.69 0.42
C LEU A 225 -21.81 2.94 0.68
N SER A 226 -22.13 3.69 -0.38
CA SER A 226 -23.19 4.69 -0.29
C SER A 226 -24.53 4.02 0.03
N LYS A 227 -25.42 4.76 0.70
CA LYS A 227 -26.76 4.28 1.02
C LYS A 227 -27.53 3.83 -0.25
N PRO A 228 -27.56 4.60 -1.36
CA PRO A 228 -28.21 4.15 -2.59
C PRO A 228 -27.62 2.86 -3.17
N LEU A 229 -26.29 2.72 -3.18
CA LEU A 229 -25.64 1.51 -3.69
C LEU A 229 -25.90 0.29 -2.79
N TRP A 230 -25.89 0.49 -1.47
CA TRP A 230 -26.24 -0.56 -0.52
C TRP A 230 -27.69 -1.01 -0.68
N ASP A 231 -28.63 -0.07 -0.76
CA ASP A 231 -30.05 -0.38 -0.96
C ASP A 231 -30.28 -1.15 -2.27
N LEU A 232 -29.64 -0.73 -3.37
CA LEU A 232 -29.68 -1.44 -4.66
C LEU A 232 -29.16 -2.88 -4.54
N ARG A 233 -28.07 -3.09 -3.79
CA ARG A 233 -27.52 -4.43 -3.54
C ARG A 233 -28.54 -5.29 -2.80
N GLN A 234 -29.18 -4.76 -1.77
CA GLN A 234 -30.17 -5.51 -0.98
C GLN A 234 -31.42 -5.85 -1.80
N GLU A 235 -31.89 -4.93 -2.64
CA GLU A 235 -33.01 -5.15 -3.55
C GLU A 235 -32.71 -6.28 -4.55
N LEU A 236 -31.52 -6.25 -5.18
CA LEU A 236 -31.12 -7.27 -6.16
C LEU A 236 -30.90 -8.66 -5.53
N ILE A 237 -30.43 -8.71 -4.28
CA ILE A 237 -30.33 -9.96 -3.51
C ILE A 237 -31.72 -10.52 -3.21
N THR A 238 -32.64 -9.67 -2.78
CA THR A 238 -34.00 -10.06 -2.39
C THR A 238 -34.80 -10.55 -3.60
N SER A 239 -34.77 -9.80 -4.71
CA SER A 239 -35.46 -10.15 -5.96
C SER A 239 -34.96 -11.44 -6.63
N HIS A 240 -33.72 -11.86 -6.39
CA HIS A 240 -33.23 -13.16 -6.85
C HIS A 240 -33.70 -14.32 -5.98
N LYS A 241 -33.91 -14.09 -4.68
CA LYS A 241 -34.45 -15.13 -3.78
C LYS A 241 -35.92 -15.43 -4.08
N THR A 242 -36.69 -14.43 -4.48
CA THR A 242 -38.13 -14.59 -4.80
C THR A 242 -38.40 -15.20 -6.18
N LYS A 243 -37.39 -15.26 -7.06
CA LYS A 243 -37.47 -15.87 -8.40
C LYS A 243 -37.07 -17.36 -8.44
N LYS A 244 -36.65 -17.93 -7.31
CA LYS A 244 -36.41 -19.37 -7.14
C LYS A 244 -37.60 -20.01 -6.46
#